data_AF-A0AAV1SPS9-F1
#
_entry.id   AF-A0AAV1SPS9-F1
#
_cell.length_a   1.000
_cell.length_b   1.000
_cell.length_c   1.000
_cell.angle_alpha   90.00
_cell.angle_beta   90.00
_cell.angle_gamma   90.00
#
_symmetry.space_group_name_H-M   'P 1'
#
loop_
_entity.id
_entity.type
_entity.pdbx_description
1 polymer ?
#
loop_
_entity_poly.entity_id
_entity_poly.type
_entity_poly.pdbx_seq_one_letter_code
_entity_poly.pdbx_strand_id
1 'polypeptide(L)'
;MHIENERKRKTKASVERLKAEMGEIVEQQNHNREGQKEIREKFNEIEFECDQLKRETFLIWQQAASNQQRLNLMLKILKARDENNFHEASKLSQSLRECMMKQSTKKNPSVFADASGTYSLKKK
;
A
#
# COMPACT_ATOMS: atom_id res chain seq x y z
N MET A 1 15.56 1.33 -71.91
CA MET A 1 14.92 2.53 -71.33
C MET A 1 13.56 2.23 -70.66
N HIS A 2 12.62 1.50 -71.28
CA HIS A 2 11.29 1.22 -70.68
C HIS A 2 11.32 0.37 -69.39
N ILE A 3 12.13 -0.70 -69.34
CA ILE A 3 12.20 -1.62 -68.20
C ILE A 3 12.74 -0.95 -66.94
N GLU A 4 13.66 -0.01 -67.10
CA GLU A 4 14.30 0.69 -65.98
C GLU A 4 13.36 1.70 -65.30
N ASN A 5 12.50 2.37 -66.09
CA ASN A 5 11.45 3.24 -65.58
C ASN A 5 10.37 2.45 -64.81
N GLU A 6 10.00 1.26 -65.29
CA GLU A 6 9.07 0.37 -64.59
C GLU A 6 9.63 -0.11 -63.24
N ARG A 7 10.92 -0.48 -63.20
CA ARG A 7 11.60 -0.82 -61.93
C ARG A 7 11.62 0.35 -60.96
N LYS A 8 11.97 1.56 -61.41
CA LYS A 8 11.94 2.77 -60.58
C LYS A 8 10.56 3.06 -60.01
N ARG A 9 9.49 2.88 -60.80
CA ARG A 9 8.10 3.04 -60.33
C ARG A 9 7.73 2.02 -59.25
N LYS A 10 8.07 0.74 -59.43
CA LYS A 10 7.83 -0.31 -58.42
C LYS A 10 8.58 -0.04 -57.13
N THR A 11 9.85 0.36 -57.21
CA THR A 11 10.64 0.74 -56.02
C THR A 11 10.01 1.94 -55.32
N LYS A 12 9.59 2.98 -56.05
CA LYS A 12 8.91 4.14 -55.47
C LYS A 12 7.63 3.75 -54.74
N ALA A 13 6.78 2.92 -55.36
CA ALA A 13 5.56 2.43 -54.72
C ALA A 13 5.85 1.62 -53.44
N SER A 14 6.89 0.79 -53.46
CA SER A 14 7.31 0.04 -52.28
C SER A 14 7.80 0.95 -51.14
N VAL A 15 8.56 2.00 -51.47
CA VAL A 15 9.04 2.97 -50.48
C VAL A 15 7.88 3.75 -49.86
N GLU A 16 6.89 4.16 -50.66
CA GLU A 16 5.71 4.85 -50.13
C GLU A 16 4.86 3.93 -49.22
N ARG A 17 4.72 2.64 -49.57
CA ARG A 17 4.05 1.67 -48.70
C ARG A 17 4.78 1.50 -47.37
N LEU A 18 6.11 1.36 -47.41
CA LEU A 18 6.93 1.24 -46.20
C LEU A 18 6.83 2.48 -45.32
N LYS A 19 6.79 3.69 -45.90
CA LYS A 19 6.57 4.92 -45.12
C LYS A 19 5.22 4.94 -44.42
N ALA A 20 4.16 4.50 -45.09
CA ALA A 20 2.82 4.41 -44.51
C ALA A 20 2.79 3.41 -43.34
N GLU A 21 3.30 2.19 -43.56
CA GLU A 21 3.42 1.16 -42.51
C GLU A 21 4.24 1.68 -41.32
N MET A 22 5.34 2.40 -41.58
CA MET A 22 6.19 2.97 -40.52
C MET A 22 5.46 4.08 -39.74
N GLY A 23 4.63 4.88 -40.42
CA GLY A 23 3.77 5.86 -39.76
C GLY A 23 2.75 5.20 -38.81
N GLU A 24 2.09 4.13 -39.27
CA GLU A 24 1.14 3.37 -38.44
C GLU A 24 1.83 2.75 -37.21
N ILE A 25 3.05 2.21 -37.38
CA ILE A 25 3.84 1.67 -36.27
C ILE A 25 4.17 2.75 -35.24
N VAL A 26 4.55 3.96 -35.69
CA VAL A 26 4.85 5.08 -34.78
C VAL A 26 3.62 5.47 -33.95
N GLU A 27 2.45 5.56 -34.58
CA GLU A 27 1.20 5.86 -33.87
C GLU A 27 0.85 4.79 -32.84
N GLN A 28 0.99 3.51 -33.21
CA GLN A 28 0.78 2.39 -32.27
C GLN A 28 1.77 2.43 -31.10
N GLN A 29 3.04 2.74 -31.36
CA GLN A 29 4.06 2.86 -30.31
C GLN A 29 3.75 4.01 -29.35
N ASN A 30 3.29 5.15 -29.86
CA ASN A 30 2.86 6.28 -29.04
C ASN A 30 1.66 5.91 -28.17
N HIS A 31 0.64 5.28 -28.74
CA HIS A 31 -0.51 4.79 -28.00
C HIS A 31 -0.12 3.81 -26.89
N ASN A 32 0.74 2.84 -27.21
CA ASN A 32 1.24 1.87 -26.23
C ASN A 32 2.02 2.54 -25.10
N ARG A 33 2.84 3.55 -25.42
CA ARG A 33 3.62 4.30 -24.42
C ARG A 33 2.72 5.05 -23.45
N GLU A 34 1.65 5.68 -23.93
CA GLU A 34 0.70 6.37 -23.07
C GLU A 34 -0.08 5.38 -22.19
N GLY A 35 -0.55 4.27 -22.77
CA GLY A 35 -1.20 3.21 -21.99
C GLY A 35 -0.29 2.61 -20.91
N GLN A 36 0.99 2.40 -21.21
CA GLN A 36 1.98 1.93 -20.22
C GLN A 36 2.22 2.94 -19.10
N LYS A 37 2.19 4.24 -19.41
CA LYS A 37 2.34 5.31 -18.42
C LYS A 37 1.14 5.32 -17.46
N GLU A 38 -0.08 5.28 -18.00
CA GLU A 38 -1.30 5.23 -17.18
C GLU A 38 -1.32 3.99 -16.27
N ILE A 39 -0.96 2.82 -16.81
CA ILE A 39 -0.87 1.58 -16.02
C ILE A 39 0.15 1.74 -14.89
N ARG A 40 1.33 2.31 -15.17
CA ARG A 40 2.36 2.53 -14.15
C ARG A 40 1.89 3.46 -13.03
N GLU A 41 1.18 4.53 -13.38
CA GLU A 41 0.63 5.46 -12.39
C GLU A 41 -0.37 4.75 -11.46
N LYS A 42 -1.27 3.93 -12.01
CA LYS A 42 -2.21 3.11 -11.21
C LYS A 42 -1.48 2.11 -10.31
N PHE A 43 -0.43 1.45 -10.80
CA PHE A 43 0.35 0.53 -9.98
C PHE A 43 1.04 1.24 -8.81
N ASN A 44 1.57 2.45 -9.01
CA ASN A 44 2.18 3.23 -7.93
C ASN A 44 1.15 3.62 -6.86
N GLU A 45 -0.08 3.97 -7.26
CA GLU A 45 -1.18 4.27 -6.33
C GLU A 45 -1.57 3.03 -5.52
N ILE A 46 -1.73 1.89 -6.18
CA ILE A 46 -2.01 0.60 -5.52
C ILE A 46 -0.90 0.24 -4.54
N GLU A 47 0.37 0.42 -4.91
CA GLU A 47 1.50 0.11 -4.03
C GLU A 47 1.51 1.01 -2.79
N PHE A 48 1.22 2.30 -2.97
CA PHE A 48 1.07 3.25 -1.87
C PHE A 48 -0.06 2.84 -0.91
N GLU A 49 -1.24 2.50 -1.43
CA GLU A 49 -2.37 2.03 -0.63
C GLU A 49 -2.05 0.72 0.10
N CYS A 50 -1.40 -0.23 -0.57
CA CYS A 50 -0.95 -1.48 0.02
C CYS A 50 -0.04 -1.23 1.23
N ASP A 51 0.87 -0.27 1.14
CA ASP A 51 1.77 0.06 2.23
C ASP A 51 1.08 0.78 3.40
N GLN A 52 0.05 1.58 3.13
CA GLN A 52 -0.82 2.12 4.19
C GLN A 52 -1.57 0.98 4.89
N LEU A 53 -2.21 0.09 4.12
CA LEU A 53 -2.96 -1.04 4.66
C LEU A 53 -2.09 -1.97 5.52
N LYS A 54 -0.85 -2.24 5.10
CA LYS A 54 0.11 -3.02 5.90
C LYS A 54 0.39 -2.33 7.24
N ARG A 55 0.62 -1.01 7.24
CA ARG A 55 0.87 -0.24 8.47
C ARG A 55 -0.33 -0.27 9.41
N GLU A 56 -1.52 0.00 8.89
CA GLU A 56 -2.76 -0.02 9.68
C GLU A 56 -3.04 -1.40 10.24
N THR A 57 -2.92 -2.44 9.43
CA THR A 57 -3.10 -3.84 9.85
C THR A 57 -2.12 -4.20 10.95
N PHE A 58 -0.85 -3.79 10.85
CA PHE A 58 0.15 -4.02 11.89
C PHE A 58 -0.23 -3.35 13.23
N LEU A 59 -0.74 -2.11 13.18
CA LEU A 59 -1.21 -1.41 14.36
C LEU A 59 -2.44 -2.08 15.00
N ILE A 60 -3.42 -2.49 14.18
CA ILE A 60 -4.59 -3.23 14.64
C ILE A 60 -4.16 -4.55 15.29
N TRP A 61 -3.26 -5.29 14.64
CA TRP A 61 -2.74 -6.54 15.18
C TRP A 61 -2.03 -6.35 16.53
N GLN A 62 -1.18 -5.32 16.64
CA GLN A 62 -0.51 -4.99 17.90
C GLN A 62 -1.54 -4.65 19.00
N GLN A 63 -2.56 -3.87 18.67
CA GLN A 63 -3.62 -3.52 19.61
C GLN A 63 -4.45 -4.76 20.00
N ALA A 64 -4.74 -5.66 19.06
CA ALA A 64 -5.48 -6.89 19.30
C ALA A 64 -4.71 -7.83 20.23
N ALA A 65 -3.42 -8.07 19.98
CA ALA A 65 -2.56 -8.86 20.86
C ALA A 65 -2.52 -8.29 22.28
N SER A 66 -2.48 -6.97 22.37
CA SER A 66 -2.47 -6.26 23.62
C SER A 66 -3.79 -6.34 24.40
N ASN A 67 -4.91 -6.26 23.69
CA ASN A 67 -6.24 -6.48 24.25
C ASN A 67 -6.39 -7.93 24.73
N GLN A 68 -5.89 -8.91 23.97
CA GLN A 68 -5.90 -10.32 24.38
C GLN A 68 -5.13 -10.52 25.69
N GLN A 69 -3.96 -9.89 25.85
CA GLN A 69 -3.20 -9.94 27.09
C GLN A 69 -3.99 -9.37 28.28
N ARG A 70 -4.69 -8.25 28.08
CA ARG A 70 -5.55 -7.66 29.12
C ARG A 70 -6.71 -8.58 29.50
N LEU A 71 -7.41 -9.13 28.51
CA LEU A 71 -8.52 -10.08 28.74
C LEU A 71 -8.05 -11.33 29.50
N ASN A 72 -6.89 -11.88 29.14
CA ASN A 72 -6.30 -13.01 29.85
C ASN A 72 -6.01 -12.67 31.32
N LEU A 73 -5.49 -11.48 31.61
CA LEU A 73 -5.26 -11.03 32.99
C LEU A 73 -6.58 -10.86 33.74
N MET A 74 -7.58 -10.24 33.12
CA MET A 74 -8.91 -10.07 33.71
C MET A 74 -9.55 -11.42 34.07
N LEU A 75 -9.49 -12.39 33.16
CA LEU A 75 -10.01 -13.74 33.41
C LEU A 75 -9.28 -14.42 34.58
N LYS A 76 -7.95 -14.32 34.64
CA LYS A 76 -7.15 -14.87 35.75
C LYS A 76 -7.49 -14.21 37.09
N ILE A 77 -7.76 -12.91 37.11
CA ILE A 77 -8.21 -12.21 38.32
C ILE A 77 -9.55 -12.75 38.80
N LEU A 78 -10.51 -12.94 37.89
CA LEU A 78 -11.81 -13.51 38.23
C LEU A 78 -11.66 -14.91 38.83
N LYS A 79 -10.84 -15.76 38.21
CA LYS A 79 -10.54 -17.11 38.71
C LYS A 79 -9.89 -17.09 40.09
N ALA A 80 -8.87 -16.26 40.30
CA ALA A 80 -8.21 -16.15 41.60
C ALA A 80 -9.17 -15.67 42.71
N ARG A 81 -10.13 -14.80 42.38
CA ARG A 81 -11.18 -14.36 43.31
C ARG A 81 -12.18 -15.47 43.62
N ASP A 82 -12.59 -16.23 42.62
CA ASP A 82 -13.46 -17.41 42.78
C ASP A 82 -12.82 -18.46 43.70
N GLU A 83 -11.50 -18.65 43.58
CA GLU A 83 -10.69 -19.53 44.44
C GLU A 83 -10.33 -18.90 45.81
N ASN A 84 -10.86 -17.72 46.16
CA ASN A 84 -10.52 -16.94 47.36
C ASN A 84 -9.02 -16.60 47.52
N ASN A 85 -8.24 -16.67 46.43
CA ASN A 85 -6.84 -16.30 46.41
C ASN A 85 -6.65 -14.79 46.15
N PHE A 86 -6.94 -13.99 47.17
CA PHE A 86 -6.87 -12.53 47.08
C PHE A 86 -5.44 -11.99 46.86
N HIS A 87 -4.42 -12.72 47.32
CA HIS A 87 -3.03 -12.33 47.10
C HIS A 87 -2.69 -12.36 45.60
N GLU A 88 -3.00 -13.47 44.93
CA GLU A 88 -2.77 -13.61 43.48
C GLU A 88 -3.67 -12.64 42.69
N ALA A 89 -4.93 -12.48 43.08
CA ALA A 89 -5.82 -11.50 42.46
C ALA A 89 -5.27 -10.06 42.53
N SER A 90 -4.66 -9.68 43.67
CA SER A 90 -4.03 -8.35 43.84
C SER A 90 -2.80 -8.19 42.95
N LYS A 91 -1.93 -9.21 42.90
CA LYS A 91 -0.75 -9.23 42.02
C LYS A 91 -1.13 -9.12 40.55
N LEU A 92 -2.09 -9.91 40.08
CA LEU A 92 -2.58 -9.85 38.70
C LEU A 92 -3.24 -8.49 38.39
N SER A 93 -3.94 -7.90 39.36
CA SER A 93 -4.52 -6.55 39.21
C SER A 93 -3.44 -5.48 39.05
N GLN A 94 -2.32 -5.61 39.76
CA GLN A 94 -1.16 -4.73 39.54
C GLN A 94 -0.57 -4.94 38.14
N SER A 95 -0.37 -6.18 37.70
CA SER A 95 0.14 -6.48 36.36
C SER A 95 -0.78 -5.93 35.26
N LEU A 96 -2.11 -5.97 35.45
CA LEU A 96 -3.07 -5.38 34.52
C LEU A 96 -2.91 -3.85 34.44
N ARG A 97 -2.76 -3.16 35.58
CA ARG A 97 -2.51 -1.71 35.61
C ARG A 97 -1.24 -1.33 34.85
N GLU A 98 -0.14 -2.05 35.09
CA GLU A 98 1.12 -1.83 34.38
C GLU A 98 1.00 -2.11 32.87
N CYS A 99 0.28 -3.17 32.50
CA CYS A 99 -0.02 -3.52 31.11
C CYS A 99 -0.79 -2.38 30.40
N MET A 100 -1.76 -1.77 31.08
CA MET A 100 -2.53 -0.65 30.53
C MET A 100 -1.70 0.63 30.38
N MET A 101 -0.84 0.95 31.36
CA MET A 101 0.04 2.13 31.34
C MET A 101 1.08 2.09 30.22
N LYS A 102 1.66 0.92 29.93
CA LYS A 102 2.66 0.73 28.85
C LYS A 102 2.10 0.95 27.44
N GLN A 103 0.77 1.04 27.31
CA GLN A 103 0.09 1.21 26.02
C GLN A 103 -0.37 2.65 25.79
N SER A 104 -0.78 3.36 26.84
CA SER A 104 -1.15 4.78 26.74
C SER A 104 0.01 5.70 26.37
N THR A 105 1.24 5.26 26.62
CA THR A 105 2.49 5.98 26.25
C THR A 105 2.91 5.76 24.80
N LYS A 106 2.32 4.78 24.09
CA LYS A 106 2.57 4.50 22.67
C LYS A 106 1.57 5.17 21.73
N LYS A 107 0.98 6.32 22.12
CA LYS A 107 0.12 7.09 21.22
C LYS A 107 0.95 7.58 20.03
N ASN A 108 0.63 7.06 18.85
CA ASN A 108 1.28 7.39 17.59
C ASN A 108 1.07 8.86 17.19
N PRO A 109 1.99 9.45 16.41
CA PRO A 109 1.86 10.80 15.87
C PRO A 109 0.54 10.90 15.09
N SER A 110 -0.23 11.95 15.37
CA SER A 110 -1.46 12.28 14.67
C SER A 110 -1.21 12.31 13.17
N VAL A 111 -1.81 11.36 12.44
CA VAL A 111 -2.00 11.50 11.01
C VAL A 111 -3.19 12.45 10.84
N PHE A 112 -2.91 13.76 10.81
CA PHE A 112 -3.89 14.72 10.31
C PHE A 112 -3.90 14.62 8.79
N ALA A 113 -5.05 14.24 8.21
CA ALA A 113 -5.33 14.57 6.83
C ALA A 113 -5.55 16.09 6.77
N ASP A 114 -4.81 16.79 5.92
CA ASP A 114 -5.21 18.13 5.53
C ASP A 114 -6.45 18.05 4.62
N ALA A 115 -7.16 19.17 4.49
CA ALA A 115 -8.43 19.26 3.75
C ALA A 115 -8.29 18.98 2.23
N SER A 116 -7.08 18.64 1.76
CA SER A 116 -6.75 18.27 0.38
C SER A 116 -6.45 16.77 0.19
N GLY A 117 -6.47 15.95 1.24
CA GLY A 117 -6.25 14.50 1.13
C GLY A 117 -4.80 14.09 0.80
N THR A 118 -3.81 14.97 1.08
CA THR A 118 -2.40 14.72 0.74
C THR A 118 -1.54 14.59 2.00
N TYR A 119 -1.05 13.37 2.28
CA TYR A 119 -0.14 13.14 3.41
C TYR A 119 1.32 13.46 3.03
N SER A 120 1.84 14.61 3.48
CA SER A 120 3.27 14.95 3.37
C SER A 120 4.00 14.77 4.71
N LEU A 121 5.17 14.11 4.66
CA LEU A 121 6.10 13.98 5.81
C LEU A 121 6.79 15.32 6.08
N LYS A 122 6.59 15.89 7.28
CA LYS A 122 7.45 16.98 7.80
C LYS A 122 8.85 16.42 8.07
N LYS A 123 9.85 16.86 7.30
CA LYS A 123 11.26 16.73 7.70
C LYS A 123 11.56 17.72 8.83
N LYS A 124 12.31 17.25 9.82
CA LYS A 124 12.89 18.07 10.89
C LYS A 124 13.89 19.07 10.34
#